data_AF-A0A523PDJ6-F1
#
_entry.id   AF-A0A523PDJ6-F1
#
_cell.length_a   1.000
_cell.length_b   1.000
_cell.length_c   1.000
_cell.angle_alpha   90.00
_cell.angle_beta   90.00
_cell.angle_gamma   90.00
#
_symmetry.space_group_name_H-M   'P 1'
#
loop_
_entity.id
_entity.type
_entity.pdbx_description
1 polymer ?
#
loop_
_entity_poly.entity_id
_entity_poly.type
_entity_poly.pdbx_seq_one_letter_code
_entity_poly.pdbx_strand_id
1 'polypeptide(L)' 'FQTYSPLIADIKVKRRGAVRQAKLYYMRERRGKAARIKEKIRR' A
#
# COMPACT_ATOMS: atom_id res chain seq x y z
N PHE A 1 -12.28 -1.67 -2.47
CA PHE A 1 -12.99 -2.83 -3.00
C PHE A 1 -13.74 -3.50 -1.85
N GLN A 2 -14.82 -4.24 -2.13
CA GLN A 2 -15.47 -5.06 -1.12
C GLN A 2 -14.67 -6.36 -0.95
N THR A 3 -14.23 -6.67 0.27
CA THR A 3 -13.31 -7.80 0.53
C THR A 3 -13.92 -9.17 0.28
N TYR A 4 -15.24 -9.31 0.39
CA TYR A 4 -15.97 -10.59 0.27
C TYR A 4 -16.78 -10.69 -1.03
N SER A 5 -16.47 -9.86 -2.03
CA SER A 5 -17.16 -9.94 -3.31
C SER A 5 -16.73 -11.19 -4.07
N PRO A 6 -17.67 -11.97 -4.65
CA PRO A 6 -17.34 -13.16 -5.45
C PRO A 6 -16.59 -12.83 -6.75
N LEU A 7 -16.55 -11.55 -7.15
CA LEU A 7 -15.79 -11.08 -8.32
C LEU A 7 -14.27 -11.10 -8.10
N ILE A 8 -13.80 -11.15 -6.84
CA ILE A 8 -12.37 -11.14 -6.51
C ILE A 8 -11.95 -12.57 -6.11
N ALA A 9 -11.07 -13.19 -6.90
CA ALA A 9 -10.63 -14.55 -6.66
C ALA A 9 -9.60 -14.68 -5.52
N ASP A 10 -8.56 -13.84 -5.48
CA ASP A 10 -7.51 -13.87 -4.44
C ASP A 10 -6.78 -12.52 -4.34
N ILE A 11 -6.23 -12.22 -3.16
CA ILE A 11 -5.47 -10.99 -2.88
C ILE A 11 -4.11 -11.35 -2.28
N LYS A 12 -3.06 -11.28 -3.10
CA LYS A 12 -1.67 -11.53 -2.67
C LYS A 12 -0.93 -10.22 -2.39
N VAL A 13 -0.33 -10.12 -1.18
CA VAL A 13 0.52 -8.98 -0.82
C VAL A 13 1.91 -9.14 -1.46
N LYS A 14 2.26 -8.27 -2.39
CA LYS A 14 3.58 -8.30 -3.05
C LYS A 14 4.71 -7.73 -2.19
N ARG A 15 4.46 -6.64 -1.45
CA ARG A 15 5.46 -5.94 -0.64
C ARG A 15 4.82 -5.25 0.55
N ARG A 16 5.53 -5.18 1.68
CA ARG A 16 5.08 -4.46 2.87
C ARG A 16 5.83 -3.14 3.02
N GLY A 17 5.14 -2.02 2.92
CA GLY A 17 5.71 -0.68 3.13
C GLY A 17 5.80 -0.30 4.61
N ALA A 18 6.83 0.45 4.98
CA ALA A 18 6.94 1.10 6.28
C ALA A 18 6.29 2.49 6.22
N VAL A 19 5.14 2.64 6.86
CA VAL A 19 4.38 3.89 6.94
C VAL A 19 3.96 4.17 8.38
N ARG A 20 3.74 5.44 8.72
CA ARG A 20 3.33 5.88 10.07
C ARG A 20 1.85 6.30 10.15
N GLN A 21 1.22 6.55 9.02
CA GLN A 21 -0.19 6.94 8.95
C GLN A 21 -1.06 5.77 8.49
N ALA A 22 -2.27 5.66 9.05
CA ALA A 22 -3.25 4.65 8.65
C ALA A 22 -3.85 4.91 7.26
N LYS A 23 -4.01 6.18 6.89
CA LYS A 23 -4.52 6.63 5.58
C LYS A 23 -3.44 7.44 4.87
N LEU A 24 -3.05 7.02 3.67
CA LEU A 24 -1.94 7.60 2.91
C LEU A 24 -2.38 8.68 1.93
N TYR A 25 -3.23 9.61 2.36
CA TYR A 25 -3.81 10.62 1.45
C TYR A 25 -2.76 11.58 0.88
N TYR A 26 -1.68 11.85 1.60
CA TYR A 26 -0.55 12.65 1.13
C TYR A 26 0.12 12.08 -0.13
N MET A 27 -0.10 10.79 -0.44
CA MET A 27 0.43 10.17 -1.65
C MET A 27 -0.25 10.69 -2.93
N ARG A 28 -1.46 11.30 -2.83
CA ARG A 28 -2.19 11.83 -3.99
C ARG A 28 -1.48 13.01 -4.65
N GLU A 29 -0.76 13.79 -3.86
CA GLU A 29 -0.02 14.98 -4.32
C GLU A 29 1.42 14.65 -4.72
N ARG A 30 1.94 13.48 -4.32
CA ARG A 30 3.32 13.07 -4.58
C ARG A 30 3.43 12.26 -5.86
N ARG A 31 4.49 12.51 -6.65
CA ARG A 31 4.77 11.78 -7.90
C ARG A 31 6.25 11.42 -8.01
N GLY A 32 6.56 10.46 -8.89
CA GLY A 32 7.93 10.05 -9.20
C GLY A 32 8.71 9.52 -7.99
N LYS A 33 9.95 9.98 -7.82
CA LYS A 33 10.84 9.56 -6.73
C LYS A 33 10.26 9.90 -5.34
N ALA A 34 9.50 10.99 -5.22
CA ALA A 34 8.92 11.45 -3.95
C ALA A 34 7.76 10.56 -3.44
N ALA A 35 7.14 9.77 -4.31
CA ALA A 35 6.06 8.84 -3.96
C ALA A 35 6.58 7.45 -3.52
N ARG A 36 7.89 7.22 -3.48
CA ARG A 36 8.44 5.91 -3.11
C ARG A 36 8.30 5.67 -1.60
N ILE A 37 7.65 4.56 -1.24
CA ILE A 37 7.55 4.09 0.15
C ILE A 37 8.66 3.07 0.44
N LYS A 38 9.36 3.25 1.57
CA LYS A 38 10.41 2.32 2.02
C LYS A 38 9.80 0.98 2.43
N GLU A 39 10.52 -0.11 2.23
CA GLU A 39 10.09 -1.43 2.70
C GLU A 39 10.15 -1.55 4.22
N LYS A 40 9.22 -2.34 4.77
CA LYS A 40 9.27 -2.77 6.15
C LYS A 40 10.27 -3.92 6.27
N ILE A 41 11.52 -3.57 6.55
CA ILE A 41 12.56 -4.55 6.90
C ILE A 41 12.24 -5.05 8.30
N ARG A 42 11.82 -6.31 8.42
CA ARG A 42 11.72 -6.99 9.72
C ARG A 42 13.14 -7.39 10.10
N ARG A 43 13.67 -6.84 11.18
CA ARG A 43 14.85 -7.38 11.84
C ARG A 43 14.51 -8.72 12.48
#